data_AF-A0A4R9VEH1-F1
#
_entry.id   AF-A0A4R9VEH1-F1
#
_cell.length_a   1.000
_cell.length_b   1.000
_cell.length_c   1.000
_cell.angle_alpha   90.00
_cell.angle_beta   90.00
_cell.angle_gamma   90.00
#
_symmetry.space_group_name_H-M   'P 1'
#
loop_
_entity.id
_entity.type
_entity.pdbx_description
1 polymer ?
#
loop_
_entity_poly.entity_id
_entity_poly.type
_entity_poly.pdbx_seq_one_letter_code
_entity_poly.pdbx_strand_id
1 'polypeptide(L)'
;TTYTNMTCVQTAATFDYLETVIGRPVTPGDVEAVTWAIIERGRATSGIRHICDVEQLRQVGRDIVGDLNGYDLFVTPTLTQLPRPFGYYDMSETDIDRYNAKWTDAVF
;
A
#
# COMPACT_ATOMS: atom_id res chain seq x y z
N THR A 1 -0.94 7.03 4.11
CA THR A 1 0.23 7.89 3.83
C THR A 1 0.43 8.00 2.32
N THR A 2 1.42 8.75 1.83
CA THR A 2 1.78 8.83 0.39
C THR A 2 1.96 7.45 -0.24
N TYR A 3 2.75 6.59 0.42
CA TYR A 3 2.97 5.21 -0.02
C TYR A 3 1.65 4.42 -0.10
N THR A 4 0.81 4.47 0.93
CA THR A 4 -0.50 3.79 0.94
C THR A 4 -1.43 4.26 -0.20
N ASN A 5 -1.43 5.55 -0.52
CA ASN A 5 -2.26 6.07 -1.62
C ASN A 5 -1.76 5.54 -2.97
N MET A 6 -0.44 5.54 -3.17
CA MET A 6 0.19 5.01 -4.37
C MET A 6 -0.13 3.51 -4.55
N THR A 7 -0.06 2.71 -3.49
CA THR A 7 -0.37 1.27 -3.57
C THR A 7 -1.85 1.01 -3.87
N CYS A 8 -2.78 1.87 -3.42
CA CYS A 8 -4.19 1.74 -3.81
C CYS A 8 -4.37 1.87 -5.33
N VAL A 9 -3.75 2.89 -5.94
CA VAL A 9 -3.79 3.08 -7.40
C VAL A 9 -3.13 1.92 -8.14
N GLN A 10 -1.97 1.46 -7.65
CA GLN A 10 -1.27 0.31 -8.24
C GLN A 10 -2.12 -0.97 -8.19
N THR A 11 -2.78 -1.24 -7.07
CA THR A 11 -3.68 -2.40 -6.92
C THR A 11 -4.86 -2.29 -7.89
N ALA A 12 -5.51 -1.13 -7.98
CA ALA A 12 -6.59 -0.91 -8.95
C ALA A 12 -6.13 -1.18 -10.40
N ALA A 13 -4.99 -0.62 -10.80
CA ALA A 13 -4.41 -0.86 -12.12
C ALA A 13 -4.05 -2.33 -12.36
N THR A 14 -3.58 -3.03 -11.31
CA THR A 14 -3.29 -4.47 -11.38
C THR A 14 -4.57 -5.26 -11.65
N PHE A 15 -5.67 -4.93 -10.97
CA PHE A 15 -6.95 -5.59 -11.21
C PHE A 15 -7.50 -5.27 -12.59
N ASP A 16 -7.43 -4.02 -13.06
CA ASP A 16 -7.82 -3.66 -14.44
C ASP A 16 -7.03 -4.47 -15.48
N TYR A 17 -5.73 -4.69 -15.26
CA TYR A 17 -4.93 -5.59 -16.09
C TYR A 17 -5.43 -7.04 -16.00
N LEU A 18 -5.73 -7.55 -14.80
CA LEU A 18 -6.25 -8.91 -14.62
C LEU A 18 -7.60 -9.13 -15.31
N GLU A 19 -8.45 -8.10 -15.44
CA GLU A 19 -9.70 -8.20 -16.21
C GLU A 19 -9.43 -8.62 -17.67
N THR A 20 -8.32 -8.18 -18.26
CA THR A 20 -7.90 -8.56 -19.62
C THR A 20 -7.45 -10.02 -19.72
N VAL A 21 -6.95 -10.58 -18.63
CA VAL A 21 -6.46 -11.97 -18.56
C VAL A 21 -7.61 -12.93 -18.26
N ILE A 22 -8.51 -12.54 -17.34
CA ILE A 22 -9.63 -13.37 -16.86
C ILE A 22 -10.84 -13.26 -17.79
N GLY A 23 -10.98 -12.16 -18.54
CA GLY A 23 -12.08 -11.91 -19.48
C GLY A 23 -13.37 -11.41 -18.83
N ARG A 24 -13.32 -10.97 -17.58
CA ARG A 24 -14.43 -10.30 -16.88
C ARG A 24 -13.89 -9.33 -15.82
N PRO A 25 -14.68 -8.31 -15.44
CA PRO A 25 -14.27 -7.40 -14.39
C PRO A 25 -14.19 -8.05 -13.01
N VAL A 26 -13.34 -7.48 -12.16
CA VAL A 26 -13.31 -7.82 -10.72
C VAL A 26 -14.59 -7.33 -10.04
N THR A 27 -15.13 -8.13 -9.14
CA THR A 27 -16.33 -7.82 -8.35
C THR A 27 -16.03 -7.87 -6.85
N PRO A 28 -16.86 -7.25 -5.99
CA PRO A 28 -16.66 -7.32 -4.53
C PRO A 28 -16.63 -8.75 -3.98
N GLY A 29 -17.27 -9.72 -4.67
CA GLY A 29 -17.28 -11.13 -4.26
C GLY A 29 -16.02 -11.91 -4.63
N ASP A 30 -15.11 -11.31 -5.41
CA ASP A 30 -13.89 -11.98 -5.88
C ASP A 30 -12.68 -11.76 -4.96
N VAL A 31 -12.76 -10.81 -4.03
CA VAL A 31 -11.64 -10.37 -3.19
C VAL A 31 -12.11 -10.11 -1.76
N GLU A 32 -11.18 -10.03 -0.82
CA GLU A 32 -11.49 -9.66 0.55
C GLU A 32 -12.01 -8.21 0.64
N ALA A 33 -12.79 -7.90 1.68
CA ALA A 33 -13.41 -6.59 1.85
C ALA A 33 -12.39 -5.44 1.85
N VAL A 34 -11.23 -5.65 2.49
CA VAL A 34 -10.17 -4.63 2.50
C VAL A 34 -9.57 -4.44 1.12
N THR A 35 -9.40 -5.53 0.36
CA THR A 35 -8.88 -5.50 -1.02
C THR A 35 -9.84 -4.75 -1.93
N TRP A 36 -11.15 -4.98 -1.78
CA TRP A 36 -12.17 -4.22 -2.51
C TRP A 36 -12.10 -2.73 -2.20
N ALA A 37 -12.02 -2.35 -0.92
CA ALA A 37 -11.90 -0.95 -0.50
C ALA A 37 -10.62 -0.29 -1.05
N ILE A 38 -9.51 -1.04 -1.15
CA ILE A 38 -8.26 -0.59 -1.79
C ILE A 38 -8.48 -0.28 -3.28
N ILE A 39 -9.15 -1.18 -4.01
CA ILE A 39 -9.45 -1.00 -5.44
C ILE A 39 -10.34 0.24 -5.64
N GLU A 40 -11.41 0.39 -4.87
CA GLU A 40 -12.31 1.54 -4.96
C GLU A 40 -11.59 2.86 -4.68
N ARG A 41 -10.75 2.90 -3.64
CA ARG A 41 -9.93 4.08 -3.32
C ARG A 41 -8.91 4.39 -4.41
N GLY A 42 -8.29 3.36 -4.99
CA GLY A 42 -7.39 3.50 -6.13
C GLY A 42 -8.08 4.14 -7.33
N ARG A 43 -9.26 3.62 -7.71
CA ARG A 43 -10.09 4.15 -8.82
C ARG A 43 -10.58 5.57 -8.57
N ALA A 44 -10.83 5.95 -7.31
CA ALA A 44 -11.25 7.30 -6.94
C ALA A 44 -10.10 8.33 -6.90
N THR A 45 -8.84 7.88 -6.96
CA THR A 45 -7.68 8.78 -6.88
C THR A 45 -7.39 9.42 -8.23
N SER A 46 -7.26 10.75 -8.27
CA SER A 46 -6.96 11.46 -9.53
C SER A 46 -5.53 11.22 -10.00
N GLY A 47 -5.32 11.28 -11.32
CA GLY A 47 -3.98 11.15 -11.90
C GLY A 47 -2.99 12.21 -11.41
N ILE A 48 -3.46 13.45 -11.19
CA ILE A 48 -2.65 14.53 -10.60
C ILE A 48 -2.20 14.15 -9.18
N ARG A 49 -3.11 13.66 -8.35
CA ARG A 49 -2.75 13.23 -6.99
C ARG A 49 -1.75 12.08 -7.03
N HIS A 50 -1.99 11.09 -7.89
CA HIS A 50 -1.10 9.94 -8.03
C HIS A 50 0.32 10.35 -8.44
N ILE A 51 0.48 11.24 -9.45
CA ILE A 51 1.82 11.68 -9.85
C ILE A 51 2.49 12.51 -8.74
N CYS A 52 1.75 13.32 -7.99
CA CYS A 52 2.30 14.00 -6.82
C CYS A 52 2.77 13.01 -5.74
N ASP A 53 2.01 11.95 -5.45
CA ASP A 53 2.41 10.92 -4.49
C ASP A 53 3.70 10.20 -4.95
N VAL A 54 3.82 9.90 -6.25
CA VAL A 54 5.04 9.32 -6.84
C VAL A 54 6.24 10.26 -6.70
N GLU A 55 6.09 11.54 -7.01
CA GLU A 55 7.17 12.52 -6.84
C GLU A 55 7.60 12.67 -5.39
N GLN A 56 6.65 12.66 -4.45
CA GLN A 56 6.98 12.72 -3.04
C GLN A 56 7.76 11.47 -2.59
N LEU A 57 7.39 10.27 -3.05
CA LEU A 57 8.14 9.05 -2.74
C LEU A 57 9.57 9.10 -3.32
N ARG A 58 9.75 9.71 -4.50
CA ARG A 58 11.07 9.93 -5.10
C ARG A 58 11.93 10.91 -4.28
N GLN A 59 11.34 11.96 -3.70
CA GLN A 59 12.06 12.86 -2.80
C GLN A 59 12.54 12.12 -1.54
N VAL A 60 11.63 11.39 -0.88
CA VAL A 60 11.98 10.58 0.30
C VAL A 60 13.10 9.58 -0.03
N GLY A 61 13.05 8.94 -1.20
CA GLY A 61 14.12 8.05 -1.65
C GLY A 61 15.48 8.75 -1.79
N ARG A 62 15.51 10.01 -2.26
CA ARG A 62 16.75 10.81 -2.32
C ARG A 62 17.27 11.17 -0.95
N ASP A 63 16.38 11.51 -0.02
CA ASP A 63 16.76 11.83 1.36
C ASP A 63 17.41 10.61 2.04
N ILE A 64 16.78 9.44 1.92
CA ILE A 64 17.33 8.17 2.43
C ILE A 64 18.70 7.86 1.83
N VAL A 65 18.84 8.01 0.50
CA VAL A 65 20.14 7.80 -0.16
C VAL A 65 21.18 8.80 0.34
N GLY A 66 20.82 10.07 0.52
CA GLY A 66 21.71 11.09 1.06
C GLY A 66 22.25 10.74 2.44
N ASP A 67 21.36 10.29 3.33
CA ASP A 67 21.71 9.90 4.71
C ASP A 67 22.58 8.65 4.75
N LEU A 68 22.32 7.67 3.87
CA LEU A 68 22.99 6.38 3.88
C LEU A 68 24.26 6.32 3.00
N ASN A 69 24.52 7.34 2.17
CA ASN A 69 25.61 7.33 1.19
C ASN A 69 27.02 7.16 1.80
N GLY A 70 27.19 7.49 3.09
CA GLY A 70 28.46 7.34 3.81
C GLY A 70 28.75 5.93 4.34
N TYR A 71 27.83 4.97 4.17
CA TYR A 71 27.92 3.63 4.73
C TYR A 71 27.92 2.57 3.64
N ASP A 72 28.80 1.57 3.74
CA ASP A 72 28.81 0.43 2.82
C ASP A 72 27.65 -0.54 3.07
N LEU A 73 27.19 -0.61 4.33
CA LEU A 73 26.14 -1.51 4.79
C LEU A 73 25.27 -0.82 5.83
N PHE A 74 23.96 -1.05 5.73
CA PHE A 74 22.98 -0.65 6.72
C PHE A 74 22.22 -1.87 7.22
N VAL A 75 22.24 -2.11 8.53
CA VAL A 75 21.62 -3.28 9.16
C VAL A 75 20.46 -2.80 10.02
N THR A 76 19.25 -3.25 9.68
CA THR A 76 18.04 -3.03 10.46
C THR A 76 17.40 -4.37 10.80
N PRO A 77 16.59 -4.44 11.88
CA PRO A 77 15.59 -5.49 11.98
C PRO A 77 14.73 -5.54 10.71
N THR A 78 14.33 -6.74 10.28
CA THR A 78 13.41 -6.90 9.14
C THR A 78 11.99 -6.45 9.48
N LEU A 79 11.58 -6.64 10.74
CA LEU A 79 10.30 -6.18 11.29
C LEU A 79 10.57 -5.40 12.58
N THR A 80 9.76 -4.37 12.83
CA THR A 80 9.80 -3.53 14.05
C THR A 80 9.20 -4.22 15.27
N GLN A 81 8.50 -5.34 15.07
CA GLN A 81 7.73 -6.01 16.10
C GLN A 81 7.65 -7.52 15.88
N LEU A 82 7.29 -8.25 16.95
CA LEU A 82 6.98 -9.68 16.88
C LEU A 82 5.70 -9.94 16.08
N PRO A 83 5.49 -11.20 15.61
CA PRO A 83 4.27 -11.57 14.93
C PRO A 83 3.02 -11.22 15.75
N ARG A 84 2.02 -10.64 15.07
CA ARG A 84 0.71 -10.38 15.67
C ARG A 84 -0.06 -11.69 15.87
N PRO A 85 -0.95 -11.77 16.87
CA PRO A 85 -1.79 -12.95 17.04
C PRO A 85 -2.70 -13.15 15.82
N PHE A 86 -3.16 -14.39 15.65
CA PHE A 86 -4.12 -14.72 14.60
C PHE A 86 -5.37 -13.82 14.68
N GLY A 87 -5.88 -13.39 13.53
CA GLY A 87 -7.03 -12.50 13.42
C GLY A 87 -6.74 -11.01 13.66
N TYR A 88 -5.51 -10.63 14.05
CA TYR A 88 -5.17 -9.21 14.25
C TYR A 88 -5.35 -8.38 12.98
N TYR A 89 -4.82 -8.87 11.85
CA TYR A 89 -5.06 -8.32 10.52
C TYR A 89 -6.27 -9.00 9.88
N ASP A 90 -7.46 -8.53 10.25
CA ASP A 90 -8.73 -8.99 9.69
C ASP A 90 -8.97 -8.39 8.29
N MET A 91 -8.99 -9.25 7.27
CA MET A 91 -9.20 -8.87 5.87
C MET A 91 -10.69 -8.64 5.53
N SER A 92 -11.61 -9.01 6.44
CA SER A 92 -13.04 -8.71 6.31
C SER A 92 -13.39 -7.27 6.69
N GLU A 93 -12.42 -6.50 7.18
CA GLU A 93 -12.55 -5.08 7.43
C GLU A 93 -12.89 -4.30 6.15
N THR A 94 -13.97 -3.52 6.20
CA THR A 94 -14.41 -2.67 5.07
C THR A 94 -13.83 -1.26 5.16
N ASP A 95 -13.48 -0.80 6.35
CA ASP A 95 -12.82 0.50 6.55
C ASP A 95 -11.30 0.34 6.45
N ILE A 96 -10.77 0.65 5.27
CA ILE A 96 -9.34 0.59 4.98
C ILE A 96 -8.51 1.55 5.88
N ASP A 97 -9.07 2.67 6.36
CA ASP A 97 -8.34 3.57 7.26
C ASP A 97 -8.22 2.94 8.65
N ARG A 98 -9.29 2.29 9.13
CA ARG A 98 -9.24 1.49 10.36
C ARG A 98 -8.29 0.30 10.23
N TYR A 99 -8.26 -0.37 9.08
CA TYR A 99 -7.29 -1.44 8.80
C TYR A 99 -5.85 -0.91 8.85
N ASN A 100 -5.58 0.21 8.15
CA ASN A 100 -4.26 0.81 8.08
C ASN A 100 -3.79 1.37 9.43
N ALA A 101 -4.70 1.80 10.31
CA ALA A 101 -4.36 2.26 11.65
C ALA A 101 -3.67 1.17 12.50
N LYS A 102 -3.86 -0.12 12.19
CA LYS A 102 -3.17 -1.23 12.87
C LYS A 102 -1.66 -1.29 12.61
N TRP A 103 -1.17 -0.48 11.66
CA TRP A 103 0.24 -0.41 11.26
C TRP A 103 0.97 0.80 11.86
N THR A 104 0.30 1.66 12.64
CA THR A 104 0.92 2.91 13.14
C THR A 104 2.01 2.70 14.17
N ASP A 105 1.98 1.61 14.91
CA ASP A 105 3.01 1.21 15.87
C ASP A 105 4.13 0.35 15.23
N ALA A 106 4.05 0.09 13.92
CA ALA A 106 5.04 -0.66 13.17
C ALA A 106 6.16 0.21 12.56
N VAL A 107 6.31 1.46 13.01
CA VAL A 107 7.31 2.43 12.53
C VAL A 107 8.60 2.33 13.37
N PHE A 108 9.77 2.55 12.75
CA PHE A 108 11.07 2.66 13.43
C PHE A 108 11.22 3.99 14.16
#